data_AF-A0AAD3HJS7-F1
#
_entry.id   AF-A0AAD3HJS7-F1
#
_cell.length_a   1.000
_cell.length_b   1.000
_cell.length_c   1.000
_cell.angle_alpha   90.00
_cell.angle_beta   90.00
_cell.angle_gamma   90.00
#
_symmetry.space_group_name_H-M   'P 1'
#
loop_
_entity.id
_entity.type
_entity.pdbx_description
1 polymer ?
#
loop_
_entity_poly.entity_id
_entity_poly.type
_entity_poly.pdbx_seq_one_letter_code
_entity_poly.pdbx_strand_id
1 'polypeptide(L)'
;DTGCGKTTQVPQYLLEAATEAGRGGSTHILVTQPRRIAAISVAERVAEERGEPPPGSPGPASSTGYHVRLGAAVTRHTRLTFCTTGILLRRLVSDPSLRGITHVVVDEVHERSLQSDFLCALLRDLLVARRAAAAAAAGAGGGGSGSKGDMMQQQQQAVTPLKVILM
;
A
#
# COMPACT_ATOMS: atom_id res chain seq x y z
N ASP A 1 16.24 11.23 12.47
CA ASP A 1 16.49 10.61 13.78
C ASP A 1 15.35 9.72 14.25
N THR A 2 15.69 8.75 15.10
CA THR A 2 14.77 7.85 15.79
C THR A 2 13.92 8.64 16.80
N GLY A 3 12.69 8.19 17.05
CA GLY A 3 11.79 8.84 18.01
C GLY A 3 10.99 10.05 17.49
N CYS A 4 11.22 10.52 16.26
CA CYS A 4 10.43 11.62 15.68
C CYS A 4 9.08 11.20 15.05
N GLY A 5 8.68 9.93 15.21
CA GLY A 5 7.34 9.45 14.81
C GLY A 5 7.14 9.09 13.34
N LYS A 6 8.17 9.07 12.47
CA LYS A 6 8.00 8.81 11.01
C LYS A 6 7.15 7.57 10.71
N THR A 7 7.54 6.45 11.32
CA THR A 7 6.92 5.14 11.16
C THR A 7 5.43 5.11 11.50
N THR A 8 5.02 5.84 12.54
CA THR A 8 3.61 5.90 12.96
C THR A 8 2.84 6.99 12.22
N GLN A 9 3.42 8.18 12.03
CA GLN A 9 2.69 9.37 11.57
C GLN A 9 2.57 9.48 10.05
N VAL A 10 3.65 9.21 9.29
CA VAL A 10 3.63 9.42 7.83
C VAL A 10 2.54 8.60 7.13
N PRO A 11 2.36 7.29 7.42
CA PRO A 11 1.30 6.52 6.79
C PRO A 11 -0.12 7.00 7.18
N GLN A 12 -0.29 7.51 8.40
CA GLN A 12 -1.56 8.08 8.86
C GLN A 12 -1.91 9.35 8.09
N TYR A 13 -0.98 10.29 7.96
CA TYR A 13 -1.19 11.51 7.18
C TYR A 13 -1.52 11.23 5.71
N LEU A 14 -0.89 10.21 5.11
CA LEU A 14 -1.23 9.78 3.75
C LEU A 14 -2.67 9.27 3.64
N LEU A 15 -3.13 8.50 4.62
CA LEU A 15 -4.49 7.96 4.65
C LEU A 15 -5.52 9.05 4.94
N GLU A 16 -5.23 9.97 5.86
CA GLU A 16 -6.07 11.11 6.20
C GLU A 16 -6.23 12.07 5.02
N ALA A 17 -5.13 12.48 4.39
CA ALA A 17 -5.18 13.33 3.20
C ALA A 17 -5.96 12.67 2.05
N ALA A 18 -5.85 11.34 1.90
CA ALA A 18 -6.66 10.61 0.94
C ALA A 18 -8.15 10.58 1.32
N THR A 19 -8.45 10.46 2.61
CA THR A 19 -9.82 10.46 3.15
C THR A 19 -10.48 11.81 2.98
N GLU A 20 -9.79 12.90 3.31
CA GLU A 20 -10.24 14.28 3.08
C GLU A 20 -10.50 14.56 1.60
N ALA A 21 -9.69 13.97 0.71
CA ALA A 21 -9.89 14.05 -0.73
C ALA A 21 -10.97 13.08 -1.28
N GLY A 22 -11.75 12.41 -0.42
CA GLY A 22 -12.80 11.47 -0.83
C GLY A 22 -12.29 10.14 -1.43
N ARG A 23 -11.00 9.83 -1.27
CA ARG A 23 -10.31 8.65 -1.81
C ARG A 23 -9.86 7.64 -0.75
N GLY A 24 -10.30 7.79 0.51
CA GLY A 24 -9.92 6.88 1.60
C GLY A 24 -10.30 5.42 1.32
N GLY A 25 -11.49 5.20 0.74
CA GLY A 25 -11.98 3.87 0.41
C GLY A 25 -11.16 3.11 -0.64
N SER A 26 -10.45 3.83 -1.53
CA SER A 26 -9.60 3.27 -2.59
C SER A 26 -8.10 3.40 -2.28
N THR A 27 -7.72 3.87 -1.09
CA THR A 27 -6.33 4.08 -0.69
C THR A 27 -5.82 2.90 0.12
N HIS A 28 -4.86 2.16 -0.44
CA HIS A 28 -4.23 1.01 0.22
C HIS A 28 -2.74 1.27 0.35
N ILE A 29 -2.27 1.36 1.60
CA ILE A 29 -0.91 1.67 2.00
C ILE A 29 -0.25 0.43 2.59
N LEU A 30 0.90 0.04 2.03
CA LEU A 30 1.76 -0.98 2.61
C LEU A 30 2.98 -0.29 3.23
N VAL A 31 3.31 -0.61 4.46
CA VAL A 31 4.52 -0.12 5.15
C VAL A 31 5.39 -1.32 5.49
N THR A 32 6.63 -1.36 5.02
CA THR A 32 7.56 -2.43 5.39
C THR A 32 8.27 -2.11 6.69
N GLN A 33 8.51 -3.15 7.49
CA GLN A 33 9.32 -3.12 8.69
C GLN A 33 10.38 -4.23 8.61
N PRO A 34 11.61 -4.01 9.11
CA PRO A 34 12.67 -5.02 9.04
C PRO A 34 12.36 -6.25 9.91
N ARG A 35 11.57 -6.07 10.98
CA ARG A 35 11.33 -7.10 12.00
C ARG A 35 9.83 -7.37 12.18
N ARG A 36 9.51 -8.64 12.47
CA ARG A 36 8.13 -9.08 12.73
C ARG A 36 7.50 -8.33 13.91
N ILE A 37 8.22 -8.23 15.03
CA ILE A 37 7.72 -7.57 16.24
C ILE A 37 7.42 -6.10 15.95
N ALA A 38 8.29 -5.41 15.19
CA ALA A 38 8.06 -4.02 14.80
C ALA A 38 6.80 -3.85 13.94
N ALA A 39 6.58 -4.71 12.93
CA ALA A 39 5.36 -4.66 12.11
C ALA A 39 4.07 -4.81 12.95
N ILE A 40 4.09 -5.71 13.94
CA ILE A 40 2.94 -5.95 14.82
C ILE A 40 2.75 -4.75 15.77
N SER A 41 3.81 -4.38 16.52
CA SER A 41 3.72 -3.34 17.54
C SER A 41 3.36 -1.98 16.96
N VAL A 42 3.88 -1.65 15.77
CA VAL A 42 3.53 -0.40 15.08
C VAL A 42 2.08 -0.42 14.62
N ALA A 43 1.58 -1.54 14.08
CA ALA A 43 0.17 -1.63 13.67
C ALA A 43 -0.78 -1.49 14.87
N GLU A 44 -0.45 -2.12 16.00
CA GLU A 44 -1.21 -1.98 17.25
C GLU A 44 -1.17 -0.54 17.76
N ARG A 45 0.02 0.07 17.78
CA ARG A 45 0.19 1.46 18.20
C ARG A 45 -0.59 2.44 17.33
N VAL A 46 -0.55 2.26 16.01
CA VAL A 46 -1.28 3.12 15.07
C VAL A 46 -2.79 2.91 15.19
N ALA A 47 -3.27 1.67 15.39
CA ALA A 47 -4.68 1.44 15.65
C ALA A 47 -5.15 2.16 16.92
N GLU A 48 -4.36 2.09 18.01
CA GLU A 48 -4.63 2.82 19.26
C GLU A 48 -4.67 4.34 19.05
N GLU A 49 -3.66 4.92 18.39
CA GLU A 49 -3.59 6.36 18.10
C GLU A 49 -4.80 6.86 17.29
N ARG A 50 -5.37 6.00 16.44
CA ARG A 50 -6.55 6.30 15.60
C ARG A 50 -7.88 6.04 16.31
N GLY A 51 -7.87 5.56 17.56
CA GLY A 51 -9.07 5.14 18.27
C GLY A 51 -9.77 3.94 17.62
N GLU A 52 -9.04 3.11 16.89
CA GLU A 52 -9.55 1.91 16.22
C GLU A 52 -9.52 0.70 17.17
N PRO A 53 -10.40 -0.29 16.98
CA PRO A 53 -10.24 -1.60 17.60
C PRO A 53 -8.90 -2.26 17.21
N PRO A 54 -8.43 -3.27 17.96
CA PRO A 54 -7.19 -3.97 17.64
C PRO A 54 -7.14 -4.45 16.18
N PRO A 55 -5.95 -4.49 15.55
CA PRO A 55 -5.77 -4.96 14.18
C PRO A 55 -6.49 -6.29 13.92
N GLY A 56 -7.21 -6.39 12.81
CA GLY A 56 -7.93 -7.60 12.41
C GLY A 56 -9.33 -7.76 13.03
N SER A 57 -9.75 -6.83 13.89
CA SER A 57 -11.11 -6.81 14.42
C SER A 57 -12.15 -6.72 13.30
N PRO A 58 -13.32 -7.36 13.44
CA PRO A 58 -14.38 -7.29 12.44
C PRO A 58 -14.97 -5.88 12.38
N GLY A 59 -15.41 -5.49 11.19
CA GLY A 59 -16.14 -4.23 10.97
C GLY A 59 -15.28 -3.11 10.38
N PRO A 60 -15.93 -2.02 9.94
CA PRO A 60 -15.30 -0.95 9.16
C PRO A 60 -14.36 -0.07 9.98
N ALA A 61 -14.44 -0.11 11.31
CA ALA A 61 -13.60 0.69 12.20
C ALA A 61 -12.15 0.18 12.29
N SER A 62 -11.86 -1.07 11.87
CA SER A 62 -10.50 -1.62 11.86
C SER A 62 -9.85 -1.40 10.49
N SER A 63 -9.18 -0.25 10.33
CA SER A 63 -8.55 0.15 9.07
C SER A 63 -7.03 -0.09 9.07
N THR A 64 -6.44 -0.29 10.25
CA THR A 64 -5.03 -0.63 10.44
C THR A 64 -4.82 -2.14 10.64
N GLY A 65 -3.80 -2.71 10.02
CA GLY A 65 -3.51 -4.13 10.05
C GLY A 65 -2.03 -4.45 9.95
N TYR A 66 -1.69 -5.73 10.14
CA TYR A 66 -0.34 -6.23 9.86
C TYR A 66 -0.32 -7.56 9.10
N HIS A 67 0.76 -7.82 8.38
CA HIS A 67 1.02 -9.12 7.76
C HIS A 67 2.50 -9.50 7.86
N VAL A 68 2.77 -10.57 8.59
CA VAL A 68 4.10 -11.11 8.85
C VAL A 68 4.12 -12.60 8.54
N ARG A 69 5.30 -13.24 8.54
CA ARG A 69 5.38 -14.69 8.37
C ARG A 69 4.59 -15.40 9.48
N LEU A 70 3.63 -16.23 9.09
CA LEU A 70 2.75 -17.03 9.96
C LEU A 70 1.79 -16.20 10.84
N GLY A 71 1.54 -14.93 10.51
CA GLY A 71 0.56 -14.11 11.24
C GLY A 71 0.04 -12.96 10.39
N ALA A 72 -1.28 -12.78 10.37
CA ALA A 72 -1.91 -11.68 9.66
C ALA A 72 -3.15 -11.20 10.40
N ALA A 73 -3.29 -9.89 10.50
CA ALA A 73 -4.43 -9.19 11.05
C ALA A 73 -4.90 -8.16 10.02
N VAL A 74 -5.49 -8.65 8.92
CA VAL A 74 -5.94 -7.85 7.77
C VAL A 74 -7.34 -8.28 7.40
N THR A 75 -8.22 -7.32 7.15
CA THR A 75 -9.59 -7.54 6.70
C THR A 75 -9.86 -6.78 5.39
N ARG A 76 -11.05 -6.93 4.81
CA ARG A 76 -11.47 -6.12 3.66
C ARG A 76 -11.53 -4.61 3.95
N HIS A 77 -11.57 -4.22 5.22
CA HIS A 77 -11.64 -2.83 5.68
C HIS A 77 -10.25 -2.25 5.95
N THR A 78 -9.21 -3.10 6.02
CA THR A 78 -7.84 -2.63 6.21
C THR A 78 -7.40 -1.79 5.02
N ARG A 79 -6.90 -0.59 5.30
CA ARG A 79 -6.37 0.38 4.34
C ARG A 79 -4.89 0.66 4.59
N LEU A 80 -4.44 0.53 5.83
CA LEU A 80 -3.03 0.66 6.22
C LEU A 80 -2.52 -0.70 6.73
N THR A 81 -1.52 -1.27 6.06
CA THR A 81 -0.93 -2.56 6.46
C THR A 81 0.56 -2.45 6.71
N PHE A 82 0.98 -2.76 7.93
CA PHE A 82 2.39 -2.95 8.27
C PHE A 82 2.82 -4.38 7.99
N CYS A 83 3.92 -4.60 7.30
CA CYS A 83 4.36 -5.93 6.93
C CYS A 83 5.87 -6.07 7.01
N THR A 84 6.40 -7.29 7.08
CA THR A 84 7.84 -7.45 6.91
C THR A 84 8.24 -7.30 5.44
N THR A 85 9.46 -6.84 5.18
CA THR A 85 10.02 -6.73 3.81
C THR A 85 9.86 -8.04 3.03
N GLY A 86 10.14 -9.18 3.67
CA GLY A 86 9.96 -10.50 3.07
C GLY A 86 8.52 -10.85 2.67
N ILE A 87 7.50 -10.32 3.35
CA ILE A 87 6.09 -10.52 2.97
C ILE A 87 5.77 -9.73 1.70
N LEU A 88 6.25 -8.48 1.59
CA LEU A 88 6.06 -7.69 0.38
C LEU A 88 6.83 -8.28 -0.82
N LEU A 89 8.06 -8.73 -0.62
CA LEU A 89 8.83 -9.43 -1.65
C LEU A 89 8.10 -10.68 -2.15
N ARG A 90 7.54 -11.50 -1.25
CA ARG A 90 6.74 -12.66 -1.65
C ARG A 90 5.48 -12.25 -2.42
N ARG A 91 4.80 -11.19 -1.99
CA ARG A 91 3.63 -10.67 -2.69
C ARG A 91 3.97 -10.22 -4.11
N LEU A 92 5.12 -9.60 -4.32
CA LEU A 92 5.59 -9.19 -5.65
C LEU A 92 5.84 -10.38 -6.59
N VAL A 93 6.11 -11.57 -6.07
CA VAL A 93 6.20 -12.79 -6.89
C VAL A 93 4.82 -13.22 -7.42
N SER A 94 3.78 -13.16 -6.57
CA SER A 94 2.43 -13.59 -6.94
C SER A 94 1.59 -12.52 -7.63
N ASP A 95 1.81 -11.25 -7.29
CA ASP A 95 1.20 -10.06 -7.88
C ASP A 95 2.30 -9.04 -8.22
N PRO A 96 3.00 -9.24 -9.36
CA PRO A 96 4.07 -8.35 -9.80
C PRO A 96 3.60 -6.92 -10.04
N SER A 97 2.30 -6.70 -10.26
CA SER A 97 1.71 -5.37 -10.51
C SER A 97 1.34 -4.60 -9.24
N LEU A 98 1.29 -5.26 -8.07
CA LEU A 98 0.69 -4.74 -6.84
C LEU A 98 -0.64 -4.03 -7.10
N ARG A 99 -1.57 -4.74 -7.77
CA ARG A 99 -2.88 -4.18 -8.12
C ARG A 99 -3.63 -3.75 -6.87
N GLY A 100 -4.30 -2.60 -6.96
CA GLY A 100 -5.05 -2.01 -5.85
C GLY A 100 -4.18 -1.37 -4.76
N ILE A 101 -2.86 -1.53 -4.77
CA ILE A 101 -1.96 -0.80 -3.86
C ILE A 101 -1.68 0.58 -4.44
N THR A 102 -1.85 1.61 -3.61
CA THR A 102 -1.66 3.01 -3.97
C THR A 102 -0.37 3.58 -3.42
N HIS A 103 0.07 3.10 -2.25
CA HIS A 103 1.32 3.54 -1.62
C HIS A 103 2.11 2.34 -1.09
N VAL A 104 3.42 2.39 -1.28
CA VAL A 104 4.39 1.54 -0.57
C VAL A 104 5.35 2.45 0.17
N VAL A 105 5.45 2.26 1.48
CA VAL A 105 6.41 2.94 2.34
C VAL A 105 7.47 1.92 2.72
N VAL A 106 8.71 2.16 2.31
CA VAL A 106 9.86 1.38 2.75
C VAL A 106 10.47 2.11 3.93
N ASP A 107 10.25 1.58 5.13
CA ASP A 107 10.79 2.16 6.36
C ASP A 107 12.19 1.59 6.69
N GLU A 108 12.91 2.28 7.56
CA GLU A 108 14.23 1.91 8.06
C GLU A 108 15.26 1.71 6.91
N VAL A 109 15.16 2.46 5.80
CA VAL A 109 16.06 2.25 4.64
C VAL A 109 17.51 2.58 4.94
N HIS A 110 17.73 3.36 6.00
CA HIS A 110 19.06 3.68 6.51
C HIS A 110 19.80 2.46 7.08
N GLU A 111 19.10 1.38 7.45
CA GLU A 111 19.73 0.11 7.84
C GLU A 111 20.40 -0.63 6.67
N ARG A 112 20.11 -0.23 5.41
CA ARG A 112 20.77 -0.75 4.19
C ARG A 112 20.81 -2.27 4.10
N SER A 113 19.72 -2.93 4.50
CA SER A 113 19.61 -4.39 4.44
C SER A 113 19.56 -4.87 2.98
N LEU A 114 20.07 -6.08 2.72
CA LEU A 114 19.97 -6.69 1.38
C LEU A 114 18.51 -6.77 0.90
N GLN A 115 17.57 -7.07 1.81
CA GLN A 115 16.16 -7.18 1.45
C GLN A 115 15.52 -5.83 1.11
N SER A 116 15.83 -4.76 1.85
CA SER A 116 15.32 -3.41 1.56
C SER A 116 15.89 -2.88 0.25
N ASP A 117 17.18 -3.05 0.01
CA ASP A 117 17.83 -2.59 -1.21
C ASP A 117 17.28 -3.34 -2.44
N PHE A 118 17.08 -4.66 -2.32
CA PHE A 118 16.45 -5.47 -3.36
C PHE A 118 14.99 -5.08 -3.60
N LEU A 119 14.21 -4.84 -2.54
CA LEU A 119 12.84 -4.35 -2.66
C LEU A 119 12.78 -3.00 -3.40
N CYS A 120 13.68 -2.07 -3.07
CA CYS A 120 13.75 -0.76 -3.75
C CYS A 120 14.03 -0.90 -5.24
N ALA A 121 14.92 -1.83 -5.65
CA ALA A 121 15.16 -2.12 -7.05
C ALA A 121 13.88 -2.62 -7.77
N LEU A 122 13.18 -3.59 -7.17
CA LEU A 122 11.92 -4.11 -7.72
C LEU A 122 10.82 -3.04 -7.79
N LEU A 123 10.70 -2.19 -6.76
CA LEU A 123 9.71 -1.12 -6.73
C LEU A 123 9.99 -0.04 -7.79
N ARG A 124 11.26 0.28 -8.05
CA ARG A 124 11.65 1.18 -9.14
C ARG A 124 11.18 0.62 -10.49
N ASP A 125 11.45 -0.64 -10.75
CA ASP A 125 11.10 -1.28 -12.03
C ASP A 125 9.57 -1.37 -12.17
N LEU A 126 8.87 -1.67 -11.07
CA LEU A 126 7.40 -1.65 -11.00
C LEU A 126 6.81 -0.26 -11.30
N LEU A 127 7.40 0.81 -10.76
CA LEU A 127 6.94 2.18 -11.02
C LEU A 127 7.03 2.54 -12.50
N VAL A 128 8.11 2.14 -13.18
CA VAL A 128 8.27 2.33 -14.63
C VAL A 128 7.19 1.57 -15.39
N ALA A 129 7.00 0.29 -15.07
CA ALA A 129 6.00 -0.55 -15.72
C ALA A 129 4.57 -0.02 -15.55
N ARG A 130 4.18 0.42 -14.34
CA ARG A 130 2.84 0.98 -14.09
C ARG A 130 2.62 2.31 -14.80
N ARG A 131 3.64 3.17 -14.89
CA ARG A 131 3.54 4.42 -15.67
C ARG A 131 3.36 4.15 -17.15
N ALA A 132 4.10 3.20 -17.71
CA ALA A 132 3.95 2.79 -19.11
C ALA A 132 2.54 2.22 -19.37
N ALA A 133 2.05 1.35 -18.49
CA ALA A 133 0.69 0.81 -18.60
C ALA A 133 -0.39 1.89 -18.49
N ALA A 134 -0.23 2.85 -17.58
CA ALA A 134 -1.16 3.98 -17.44
C ALA A 134 -1.17 4.89 -18.69
N ALA A 135 0.01 5.17 -19.26
CA ALA A 135 0.12 5.96 -20.49
C ALA A 135 -0.52 5.25 -21.70
N ALA A 136 -0.31 3.93 -21.82
CA ALA A 136 -0.94 3.14 -22.87
C ALA A 136 -2.47 3.12 -22.76
N ALA A 137 -3.00 2.98 -21.53
CA ALA A 137 -4.44 3.04 -21.29
C ALA A 137 -5.05 4.42 -21.62
N ALA A 138 -4.32 5.52 -21.35
CA ALA A 138 -4.76 6.86 -21.70
C ALA A 138 -4.78 7.13 -23.21
N GLY A 139 -3.83 6.55 -23.97
CA GLY A 139 -3.77 6.69 -25.43
C GLY A 139 -4.81 5.85 -26.20
N ALA A 140 -5.32 4.77 -25.59
CA ALA A 140 -6.29 3.87 -26.22
C ALA A 140 -7.74 4.43 -26.27
N GLY A 141 -8.04 5.54 -25.57
CA GLY A 141 -9.38 6.15 -25.52
C GLY A 141 -9.75 7.06 -26.71
N GLY A 142 -8.90 7.17 -27.73
CA GLY A 142 -9.03 8.16 -28.82
C GLY A 142 -9.88 7.77 -30.03
N GLY A 143 -10.44 6.56 -30.10
CA GLY A 143 -11.22 6.15 -31.28
C GLY A 143 -12.14 4.97 -31.02
N GLY A 144 -13.43 5.23 -30.81
CA GLY A 144 -14.43 4.16 -30.75
C GLY A 144 -15.80 4.64 -30.30
N SER A 145 -16.77 4.59 -31.21
CA SER A 145 -18.20 4.61 -30.92
C SER A 145 -18.59 3.34 -30.15
N GLY A 146 -18.25 3.28 -28.86
CA GLY A 146 -18.51 2.14 -27.99
C GLY A 146 -19.86 2.24 -27.27
N SER A 147 -20.56 1.13 -27.14
CA SER A 147 -21.85 1.02 -26.43
C SER A 147 -21.71 1.38 -24.94
N LYS A 148 -22.77 1.88 -24.30
CA LYS A 148 -22.83 2.12 -22.84
C LYS A 148 -22.39 0.91 -21.99
N GLY A 149 -22.54 -0.31 -22.52
CA GLY A 149 -22.06 -1.55 -21.89
C GLY A 149 -20.53 -1.68 -21.87
N ASP A 150 -19.84 -1.21 -22.91
CA ASP A 150 -18.37 -1.18 -22.97
C ASP A 150 -17.78 -0.08 -22.08
N MET A 151 -18.49 1.04 -21.93
CA MET A 151 -18.07 2.13 -21.05
C MET A 151 -18.01 1.71 -19.56
N MET A 152 -18.93 0.84 -19.11
CA MET A 152 -18.92 0.32 -17.73
C MET A 152 -17.77 -0.68 -17.49
N GLN A 153 -17.35 -1.43 -18.51
CA GLN A 153 -16.20 -2.35 -18.39
C GLN A 153 -14.85 -1.64 -18.56
N GLN A 154 -14.78 -0.58 -19.36
CA GLN A 154 -13.55 0.20 -19.55
C GLN A 154 -13.14 1.03 -18.33
N GLN A 155 -14.08 1.44 -17.47
CA GLN A 155 -13.75 2.16 -16.22
C GLN A 155 -13.05 1.29 -15.16
N GLN A 156 -13.09 -0.04 -15.28
CA GLN A 156 -12.51 -0.95 -14.28
C GLN A 156 -11.00 -1.21 -14.47
N GLN A 157 -10.38 -0.64 -15.50
CA GLN A 157 -8.97 -0.89 -15.85
C GLN A 157 -8.04 0.31 -15.63
N ALA A 158 -8.46 1.34 -14.90
CA ALA A 158 -7.56 2.44 -14.55
C ALA A 158 -6.46 1.94 -13.59
N VAL A 159 -5.22 1.90 -14.07
CA VAL A 159 -4.05 1.58 -13.23
C VAL A 159 -3.94 2.67 -12.18
N THR A 160 -4.23 2.33 -10.92
CA THR A 160 -4.09 3.30 -9.83
C THR A 160 -2.63 3.77 -9.78
N PRO A 161 -2.34 5.08 -9.65
CA PRO A 161 -0.95 5.51 -9.52
C PRO A 161 -0.32 4.93 -8.25
N LEU A 162 0.85 4.32 -8.38
CA LEU A 162 1.65 3.85 -7.25
C LEU A 162 2.60 4.97 -6.82
N LYS A 163 2.64 5.25 -5.53
CA LYS A 163 3.66 6.11 -4.90
C LYS A 163 4.55 5.28 -4.00
N VAL A 164 5.86 5.50 -4.06
CA VAL A 164 6.84 4.87 -3.18
C VAL A 164 7.46 5.94 -2.31
N ILE A 165 7.49 5.70 -1.00
CA ILE A 165 8.07 6.58 0.01
C ILE A 165 9.20 5.80 0.68
N LEU A 166 10.36 6.42 0.82
CA LEU A 166 11.51 5.85 1.52
C LEU A 166 11.73 6.66 2.81
N MET A 167 11.84 5.98 3.96
CA MET A 167 11.98 6.60 5.28
C MET A 167 13.17 6.07 6.08
#